data_AF-A0A5K1IBW6-F1
#
_entry.id   AF-A0A5K1IBW6-F1
#
_cell.length_a   1.000
_cell.length_b   1.000
_cell.length_c   1.000
_cell.angle_alpha   90.00
_cell.angle_beta   90.00
_cell.angle_gamma   90.00
#
_symmetry.space_group_name_H-M   'P 1'
#
loop_
_entity.id
_entity.type
_entity.pdbx_description
1 polymer ?
#
loop_
_entity_poly.entity_id
_entity_poly.type
_entity_poly.pdbx_seq_one_letter_code
_entity_poly.pdbx_strand_id
1 'polypeptide(L)' 'MNDEAFQHSIRKLLKNVGVTTQQEIEKAVQQALADGHLKGDERLPARVTVEVDGLSLALDFDGDITLE' A
#
# COMPACT_ATOMS: atom_id res chain seq x y z
N MET A 1 17.55 -21.53 -11.42
CA MET A 1 17.18 -20.29 -10.70
C MET A 1 17.89 -20.34 -9.35
N ASN A 2 18.38 -19.23 -8.82
CA ASN A 2 18.80 -19.20 -7.41
C ASN A 2 17.57 -18.81 -6.59
N ASP A 3 16.94 -19.80 -5.94
CA ASP A 3 15.70 -19.63 -5.18
C ASP A 3 15.85 -18.64 -4.03
N GLU A 4 17.02 -18.58 -3.38
CA GLU A 4 17.27 -17.63 -2.29
C GLU A 4 17.33 -16.19 -2.81
N ALA A 5 18.05 -15.96 -3.91
CA ALA A 5 18.13 -14.64 -4.53
C ALA A 5 16.77 -14.17 -5.06
N PHE A 6 16.00 -15.08 -5.64
CA PHE A 6 14.64 -14.82 -6.13
C PHE A 6 13.67 -14.46 -4.99
N GLN A 7 13.62 -15.26 -3.93
CA GLN A 7 12.76 -14.94 -2.78
C GLN A 7 13.21 -13.66 -2.07
N HIS A 8 14.52 -13.42 -1.99
CA HIS A 8 15.05 -12.20 -1.39
C HIS A 8 14.66 -10.95 -2.19
N SER A 9 14.71 -10.99 -3.52
CA SER A 9 14.32 -9.85 -4.36
C SER A 9 12.82 -9.52 -4.21
N ILE A 10 11.95 -10.54 -4.18
CA ILE A 10 10.51 -10.36 -3.94
C ILE A 10 10.27 -9.74 -2.57
N ARG A 11 10.86 -10.29 -1.50
CA ARG A 11 10.69 -9.73 -0.15
C ARG A 11 11.19 -8.29 -0.05
N LYS A 12 12.30 -7.96 -0.70
CA LYS A 12 12.85 -6.60 -0.73
C LYS A 12 11.88 -5.64 -1.43
N LEU A 13 11.31 -6.03 -2.57
CA LEU A 13 10.30 -5.24 -3.29
C LEU A 13 9.08 -4.98 -2.41
N LEU A 14 8.46 -6.03 -1.86
CA LEU A 14 7.26 -5.92 -1.04
C LEU A 14 7.50 -5.06 0.21
N LYS A 15 8.67 -5.19 0.86
CA LYS A 15 9.03 -4.34 2.00
C LYS A 15 9.12 -2.86 1.59
N ASN A 16 9.75 -2.56 0.46
CA ASN A 16 9.90 -1.19 0.00
C ASN A 16 8.54 -0.56 -0.36
N VAL A 17 7.70 -1.31 -1.08
CA VAL A 17 6.33 -0.89 -1.42
C VAL A 17 5.53 -0.64 -0.14
N GLY A 18 5.49 -1.60 0.78
CA GLY A 18 4.72 -1.47 2.02
C GLY A 18 5.09 -0.23 2.83
N VAL A 19 6.39 0.01 3.07
CA VAL A 19 6.85 1.17 3.86
C VAL A 19 6.56 2.49 3.14
N THR A 20 6.82 2.56 1.83
CA THR A 20 6.62 3.80 1.06
C THR A 20 5.13 4.15 0.97
N THR A 21 4.28 3.18 0.63
CA THR A 21 2.83 3.38 0.54
C THR A 21 2.25 3.78 1.88
N GLN A 22 2.70 3.18 2.99
CA GLN A 22 2.26 3.57 4.32
C GLN A 22 2.57 5.04 4.62
N GLN A 23 3.83 5.47 4.42
CA GLN A 23 4.24 6.86 4.67
C GLN A 23 3.45 7.88 3.84
N GLU A 24 3.21 7.58 2.57
CA GLU A 24 2.46 8.46 1.68
C GLU A 24 0.97 8.54 2.07
N ILE A 25 0.35 7.43 2.49
CA ILE A 25 -1.02 7.40 3.02
C ILE A 25 -1.10 8.25 4.29
N GLU A 26 -0.20 8.05 5.25
CA GLU A 26 -0.18 8.81 6.51
C GLU A 26 -0.07 10.32 6.25
N LYS A 27 0.83 10.72 5.35
CA LYS A 27 1.01 12.11 4.96
C LYS A 27 -0.23 12.70 4.27
N ALA A 28 -0.87 11.94 3.38
CA ALA A 28 -2.09 12.37 2.70
C ALA A 28 -3.26 12.54 3.68
N VAL A 29 -3.42 11.61 4.63
CA VAL A 29 -4.43 11.71 5.70
C VAL A 29 -4.16 12.93 6.58
N GLN A 30 -2.93 13.14 7.02
CA GLN A 30 -2.55 14.31 7.82
C GLN A 30 -2.86 15.63 7.11
N GLN A 31 -2.55 15.72 5.81
CA GLN A 31 -2.84 16.90 5.01
C GLN A 31 -4.35 17.12 4.88
N ALA A 32 -5.12 16.06 4.60
CA ALA A 32 -6.57 16.16 4.46
C ALA A 32 -7.28 16.51 5.79
N LEU A 33 -6.74 16.10 6.93
CA LEU A 33 -7.19 16.57 8.26
C LEU A 33 -6.88 18.06 8.47
N ALA A 34 -5.67 18.51 8.11
CA ALA A 34 -5.26 19.91 8.24
C ALA A 34 -6.09 20.84 7.34
N ASP A 35 -6.44 20.38 6.13
CA ASP A 35 -7.27 21.10 5.17
C ASP A 35 -8.77 21.04 5.50
N GLY A 36 -9.16 20.26 6.53
CA GLY A 36 -10.54 20.08 6.97
C GLY A 36 -11.40 19.23 6.02
N HIS A 37 -10.77 18.48 5.12
CA HIS A 37 -11.44 17.52 4.25
C HIS A 37 -11.82 16.22 4.97
N LEU A 38 -11.03 15.84 5.98
CA LEU A 38 -11.32 14.74 6.90
C LEU A 38 -11.61 15.27 8.30
N LYS A 39 -12.45 14.54 9.03
CA LYS A 39 -12.81 14.80 10.43
C LYS A 39 -12.02 13.94 11.41
N GLY A 40 -11.47 12.82 10.94
CA GLY A 40 -10.63 11.93 11.73
C GLY A 40 -11.35 10.74 12.37
N ASP A 41 -12.63 10.55 12.07
CA ASP A 41 -13.44 9.41 12.50
C ASP A 41 -13.93 8.54 11.31
N GLU A 42 -13.40 8.81 10.12
CA GLU A 42 -13.85 8.17 8.89
C GLU A 42 -13.17 6.82 8.63
N ARG A 43 -13.82 6.02 7.78
CA ARG A 43 -13.24 4.84 7.15
C ARG A 43 -12.99 5.13 5.69
N LEU A 44 -11.75 4.96 5.26
CA LEU A 44 -11.33 5.19 3.89
C LEU A 44 -11.18 3.84 3.19
N PRO A 45 -12.09 3.46 2.27
CA PRO A 45 -11.92 2.23 1.50
C PRO A 45 -10.70 2.37 0.60
N ALA A 46 -9.79 1.40 0.68
CA ALA A 46 -8.55 1.35 -0.06
C ALA A 46 -8.50 0.08 -0.91
N ARG A 47 -7.86 0.20 -2.09
CA ARG A 47 -7.57 -0.92 -2.98
C ARG A 47 -6.09 -0.90 -3.33
N VAL A 48 -5.48 -2.07 -3.30
CA VAL A 48 -4.10 -2.31 -3.75
C VAL A 48 -4.13 -3.31 -4.87
N THR A 49 -3.56 -2.95 -6.01
CA THR A 49 -3.41 -3.85 -7.17
C THR A 49 -1.92 -4.13 -7.37
N VAL A 50 -1.57 -5.42 -7.50
CA VAL A 50 -0.20 -5.88 -7.74
C VAL A 50 -0.15 -6.57 -9.10
N GLU A 51 0.62 -5.98 -10.01
CA GLU A 51 0.86 -6.51 -11.35
C GLU A 51 2.36 -6.80 -11.51
N VAL A 52 2.67 -7.89 -12.22
CA VAL A 52 4.05 -8.25 -12.53
C VAL A 52 4.17 -8.49 -14.03
N ASP A 53 4.80 -7.56 -14.74
CA ASP A 53 5.04 -7.68 -16.17
C ASP A 53 5.74 -8.99 -16.53
N GLY A 54 5.27 -9.62 -17.60
CA GLY A 54 5.76 -10.94 -18.04
C GLY A 54 5.16 -12.12 -17.26
N LEU A 55 4.38 -11.87 -16.21
CA LEU A 55 3.49 -12.84 -15.59
C LEU A 55 2.04 -12.43 -15.86
N SER A 56 1.15 -13.38 -16.19
CA SER A 56 -0.29 -13.12 -16.17
C SER A 56 -0.81 -13.11 -14.73
N LEU A 57 -0.23 -12.24 -13.90
CA LEU A 57 -0.52 -12.11 -12.48
C LEU A 57 -1.02 -10.69 -12.20
N ALA A 58 -2.29 -10.61 -11.80
CA ALA A 58 -2.91 -9.43 -11.22
C ALA A 58 -3.57 -9.87 -9.90
N LEU A 59 -3.17 -9.23 -8.80
CA LEU A 59 -3.74 -9.48 -7.47
C LEU A 59 -4.36 -8.19 -6.95
N ASP A 60 -5.64 -8.27 -6.57
CA ASP A 60 -6.37 -7.16 -5.97
C ASP A 60 -6.64 -7.44 -4.49
N PHE A 61 -6.37 -6.44 -3.66
CA PHE A 61 -6.62 -6.44 -2.24
C PHE A 61 -7.48 -5.23 -1.89
N ASP A 62 -8.63 -5.44 -1.29
CA ASP A 62 -9.47 -4.38 -0.75
C ASP A 62 -9.39 -4.39 0.79
N GLY A 63 -9.41 -3.21 1.40
CA GLY A 63 -9.42 -3.05 2.85
C GLY A 63 -9.73 -1.62 3.25
N ASP A 64 -10.20 -1.42 4.48
CA ASP A 64 -10.51 -0.10 5.01
C ASP A 64 -9.35 0.45 5.84
N ILE A 65 -9.04 1.74 5.67
CA ILE A 65 -8.16 2.50 6.55
C ILE A 65 -9.06 3.20 7.57
N THR A 66 -8.91 2.83 8.83
CA THR A 66 -9.70 3.33 9.95
C THR A 66 -8.92 4.44 10.67
N LEU A 67 -9.55 5.61 10.87
CA LEU A 67 -8.93 6.77 11.50
C LEU A 67 -9.20 6.89 13.02
N GLU A 68 -10.12 6.05 13.55
CA GLU A 68 -10.50 5.94 14.98
C GLU A 68 -9.51 5.12 15.84
#